data_AF-A0A7X3A6B8-F1
#
_entry.id   AF-A0A7X3A6B8-F1
#
_cell.length_a   1.000
_cell.length_b   1.000
_cell.length_c   1.000
_cell.angle_alpha   90.00
_cell.angle_beta   90.00
_cell.angle_gamma   90.00
#
_symmetry.space_group_name_H-M   'P 1'
#
loop_
_entity.id
_entity.type
_entity.pdbx_description
1 polymer ?
#
loop_
_entity_poly.entity_id
_entity_poly.type
_entity_poly.pdbx_seq_one_letter_code
_entity_poly.pdbx_strand_id
1 'polypeptide(L)'
;MSDYTPPVGQNSYMSGWGNNHNRETAHKIDHIADKAKFGIEMLSTGLIGIDAIEKELIEFSHAPEPPTQVQIRSIAHRLDAHQKQLQQALDRIKEMMNEIDRETDNIQRSRTNW
;
A
#
# COMPACT_ATOMS: atom_id res chain seq x y z
N MET A 1 -4.55 54.61 -44.81
CA MET A 1 -4.57 53.15 -45.06
C MET A 1 -3.78 52.52 -43.93
N SER A 2 -4.48 51.73 -43.13
CA SER A 2 -3.95 51.08 -41.93
C SER A 2 -3.45 49.70 -42.32
N ASP A 3 -2.15 49.52 -42.44
CA ASP A 3 -1.55 48.19 -42.59
C ASP A 3 -0.98 47.76 -41.24
N TYR A 4 -1.84 47.15 -40.43
CA TYR A 4 -1.43 46.36 -39.28
C TYR A 4 -1.39 44.89 -39.72
N THR A 5 -0.18 44.35 -39.89
CA THR A 5 0.05 42.92 -40.09
C THR A 5 0.52 42.32 -38.77
N PRO A 6 -0.27 41.48 -38.08
CA PRO A 6 0.19 40.83 -36.86
C PRO A 6 1.21 39.74 -37.21
N PRO A 7 2.40 39.70 -36.59
CA PRO A 7 3.26 38.53 -36.69
C PRO A 7 2.60 37.37 -35.92
N VAL A 8 2.18 36.37 -36.69
CA VAL A 8 1.86 35.02 -36.25
C VAL A 8 3.04 34.44 -35.48
N GLY A 9 2.87 34.32 -34.16
CA GLY A 9 3.91 33.85 -33.27
C GLY A 9 3.62 34.20 -31.82
N GLN A 10 2.41 33.89 -31.35
CA GLN A 10 2.17 33.82 -29.90
C GLN A 10 3.07 32.71 -29.36
N ASN A 11 4.24 33.12 -28.85
CA ASN A 11 5.16 32.23 -28.16
C ASN A 11 4.40 31.50 -27.06
N SER A 12 4.34 30.19 -27.21
CA SER A 12 3.86 29.15 -26.31
C SER A 12 4.38 29.25 -24.87
N TYR A 13 4.03 30.28 -24.12
CA TYR A 13 4.26 30.34 -22.67
C TYR A 13 3.16 29.62 -21.86
N MET A 14 2.10 29.14 -22.52
CA MET A 14 0.97 28.43 -21.87
C MET A 14 0.99 26.90 -22.06
N SER A 15 2.09 26.30 -22.56
CA SER A 15 2.14 24.86 -22.87
C SER A 15 2.69 23.95 -21.74
N GLY A 16 3.06 24.50 -20.58
CA GLY A 16 3.70 23.72 -19.50
C GLY A 16 2.95 23.68 -18.17
N TRP A 17 2.00 24.58 -17.93
CA TRP A 17 1.36 24.74 -16.62
C TRP A 17 0.34 23.64 -16.29
N GLY A 18 -0.41 23.15 -17.28
CA GLY A 18 -1.40 22.08 -17.07
C GLY A 18 -0.82 20.66 -16.95
N ASN A 19 0.37 20.42 -17.51
CA ASN A 19 0.96 19.08 -17.57
C ASN A 19 1.73 18.72 -16.29
N ASN A 20 2.28 19.72 -15.59
CA ASN A 20 3.01 19.51 -14.33
C ASN A 20 2.08 19.11 -13.18
N HIS A 21 0.89 19.72 -13.07
CA HIS A 21 -0.09 19.39 -12.02
C HIS A 21 -0.65 17.97 -12.16
N ASN A 22 -0.93 17.54 -13.39
CA ASN A 22 -1.41 16.18 -13.66
C ASN A 22 -0.32 15.14 -13.37
N ARG A 23 0.94 15.45 -13.70
CA ARG A 23 2.08 14.58 -13.40
C ARG A 23 2.35 14.46 -11.91
N GLU A 24 2.30 15.57 -11.16
CA GLU A 24 2.49 15.55 -9.71
C GLU A 24 1.35 14.79 -9.01
N THR A 25 0.10 14.99 -9.45
CA THR A 25 -1.05 14.24 -8.93
C THR A 25 -0.94 12.75 -9.23
N ALA A 26 -0.53 12.38 -10.45
CA ALA A 26 -0.29 10.98 -10.82
C ALA A 26 0.80 10.34 -9.95
N HIS A 27 1.91 11.05 -9.68
CA HIS A 27 2.96 10.55 -8.77
C HIS A 27 2.46 10.35 -7.34
N LYS A 28 1.59 11.23 -6.82
CA LYS A 28 0.99 11.06 -5.49
C LYS A 28 0.04 9.86 -5.43
N ILE A 29 -0.75 9.63 -6.49
CA ILE A 29 -1.64 8.46 -6.61
C ILE A 29 -0.83 7.16 -6.69
N ASP A 30 0.24 7.12 -7.48
CA ASP A 30 1.15 5.96 -7.55
C ASP A 30 1.74 5.65 -6.17
N HIS A 31 2.19 6.68 -5.44
CA HIS A 31 2.74 6.49 -4.09
C HIS A 31 1.72 5.91 -3.10
N ILE A 32 0.45 6.32 -3.21
CA ILE A 32 -0.66 5.76 -2.42
C ILE A 32 -0.89 4.28 -2.79
N ALA A 33 -0.88 3.96 -4.09
CA ALA A 33 -1.05 2.60 -4.58
C ALA A 33 0.09 1.68 -4.11
N ASP A 34 1.33 2.15 -4.11
CA ASP A 34 2.49 1.42 -3.60
C ASP A 34 2.38 1.11 -2.11
N LYS A 35 1.91 2.08 -1.30
CA LYS A 35 1.66 1.87 0.14
C LYS A 35 0.59 0.80 0.37
N ALA A 36 -0.50 0.85 -0.39
CA ALA A 36 -1.56 -0.14 -0.30
C ALA A 36 -1.06 -1.55 -0.68
N LYS A 37 -0.29 -1.65 -1.77
CA LYS A 37 0.30 -2.91 -2.23
C LYS A 37 1.24 -3.50 -1.17
N PHE A 38 2.11 -2.68 -0.59
CA PHE A 38 3.00 -3.10 0.49
C PHE A 38 2.22 -3.65 1.70
N GLY A 39 1.15 -2.98 2.11
CA GLY A 39 0.28 -3.46 3.19
C GLY A 39 -0.32 -4.84 2.91
N ILE A 40 -0.79 -5.06 1.68
CA ILE A 40 -1.35 -6.35 1.24
C ILE A 40 -0.28 -7.45 1.28
N GLU A 41 0.94 -7.15 0.82
CA GLU A 41 2.06 -8.11 0.84
C GLU A 41 2.45 -8.53 2.27
N MET A 42 2.44 -7.58 3.22
CA MET A 42 2.69 -7.89 4.64
C MET A 42 1.63 -8.83 5.22
N LEU A 43 0.35 -8.58 4.94
CA LEU A 43 -0.75 -9.45 5.39
C LEU A 43 -0.68 -10.83 4.75
N SER A 44 -0.41 -10.89 3.45
CA SER A 44 -0.27 -12.14 2.69
C SER A 44 0.81 -13.04 3.29
N THR A 45 1.96 -12.48 3.65
CA THR A 45 3.08 -13.22 4.26
C THR A 45 2.70 -13.84 5.61
N GLY A 46 1.98 -13.09 6.45
CA GLY A 46 1.50 -13.60 7.75
C GLY A 46 0.48 -14.74 7.59
N LEU A 47 -0.43 -14.62 6.60
CA LEU A 47 -1.42 -15.67 6.31
C LEU A 47 -0.78 -16.96 5.80
N ILE A 48 0.24 -16.87 4.94
CA ILE A 48 1.00 -18.04 4.47
C ILE A 48 1.64 -18.80 5.65
N GLY A 49 2.15 -18.08 6.65
CA GLY A 49 2.71 -18.69 7.85
C GLY A 49 1.68 -19.47 8.67
N ILE A 50 0.46 -18.94 8.79
CA ILE A 50 -0.64 -19.61 9.48
C ILE A 50 -1.10 -20.85 8.71
N ASP A 51 -1.24 -20.77 7.38
CA ASP A 51 -1.60 -21.92 6.53
C ASP A 51 -0.56 -23.06 6.64
N ALA A 52 0.73 -22.74 6.75
CA ALA A 52 1.77 -23.74 7.00
C ALA A 52 1.58 -24.45 8.35
N ILE A 53 1.20 -23.72 9.40
CA ILE A 53 0.88 -24.30 10.71
C ILE A 53 -0.38 -25.18 10.62
N GLU A 54 -1.41 -24.74 9.90
CA GLU A 54 -2.63 -25.50 9.70
C GLU A 54 -2.35 -26.86 9.05
N LYS A 55 -1.54 -26.89 7.98
CA LYS A 55 -1.13 -28.13 7.32
C LYS A 55 -0.38 -29.07 8.27
N GLU A 56 0.53 -28.54 9.08
CA GLU A 56 1.26 -29.34 10.07
C GLU A 56 0.32 -29.90 11.15
N LEU A 57 -0.68 -29.13 11.60
CA LEU A 57 -1.71 -29.62 12.54
C LEU A 57 -2.57 -30.72 11.92
N ILE A 58 -2.93 -30.58 10.63
CA ILE A 58 -3.64 -31.63 9.89
C ILE A 58 -2.77 -32.88 9.82
N GLU A 59 -1.48 -32.77 9.52
CA GLU A 59 -0.56 -33.92 9.51
C GLU A 59 -0.47 -34.59 10.88
N PHE A 60 -0.35 -33.83 11.96
CA PHE A 60 -0.35 -34.37 13.32
C PHE A 60 -1.68 -35.05 13.70
N SER A 61 -2.81 -34.56 13.18
CA SER A 61 -4.11 -35.19 13.44
C SER A 61 -4.27 -36.57 12.78
N HIS A 62 -3.53 -36.82 11.70
CA HIS A 62 -3.49 -38.11 11.01
C HIS A 62 -2.36 -39.03 11.52
N ALA A 63 -1.48 -38.52 12.38
CA ALA A 63 -0.39 -39.30 12.92
C ALA A 63 -0.93 -40.37 13.90
N PRO A 64 -0.34 -41.58 13.90
CA PRO A 64 -0.78 -42.66 14.79
C PRO A 64 -0.48 -42.40 16.26
N GLU A 65 0.47 -41.50 16.55
CA GLU A 65 0.81 -41.06 17.90
C GLU A 65 0.53 -39.58 18.09
N PRO A 66 0.08 -39.16 19.28
CA PRO A 66 -0.20 -37.77 19.57
C PRO A 66 1.07 -36.91 19.50
N PRO A 67 0.97 -35.63 19.14
CA PRO A 67 2.10 -34.73 19.12
C PRO A 67 2.71 -34.58 20.52
N THR A 68 4.04 -34.58 20.57
CA THR A 68 4.82 -34.38 21.79
C THR A 68 4.66 -32.96 22.33
N GLN A 69 4.92 -32.77 23.62
CA GLN A 69 4.89 -31.44 24.25
C GLN A 69 5.82 -30.43 23.55
N VAL A 70 6.96 -30.89 23.04
CA VAL A 70 7.93 -30.05 22.33
C VAL A 70 7.35 -29.56 21.00
N GLN A 71 6.68 -30.44 20.26
CA GLN A 71 6.01 -30.08 19.00
C GLN A 71 4.88 -29.08 19.23
N ILE A 72 4.03 -29.31 20.24
CA ILE A 72 2.95 -28.39 20.61
C ILE A 72 3.51 -27.00 20.97
N ARG A 73 4.57 -26.96 21.79
CA ARG A 73 5.22 -25.68 22.17
C ARG A 73 5.83 -24.98 20.97
N SER A 74 6.44 -25.71 20.04
CA SER A 74 6.99 -25.17 18.80
C SER A 74 5.90 -24.53 17.92
N ILE A 75 4.77 -25.22 17.72
CA ILE A 75 3.60 -24.68 17.00
C ILE A 75 3.10 -23.40 17.68
N ALA A 76 2.93 -23.43 19.00
CA ALA A 76 2.43 -22.28 19.75
C ALA A 76 3.33 -21.03 19.59
N HIS A 77 4.66 -21.20 19.64
CA HIS A 77 5.58 -20.09 19.43
C HIS A 77 5.54 -19.53 18.01
N ARG A 78 5.44 -20.39 16.98
CA ARG A 78 5.32 -19.94 15.58
C ARG A 78 3.98 -19.24 15.34
N LEU A 79 2.90 -19.74 15.95
CA LEU A 79 1.59 -19.11 15.87
C LEU A 79 1.60 -17.71 16.50
N ASP A 80 2.17 -17.57 17.70
CA ASP A 80 2.34 -16.27 18.37
C ASP A 80 3.20 -15.30 17.53
N ALA A 81 4.27 -15.80 16.90
CA ALA A 81 5.11 -14.99 16.02
C ALA A 81 4.34 -14.48 14.80
N HIS A 82 3.57 -15.34 14.11
CA HIS A 82 2.75 -14.92 12.97
C HIS A 82 1.61 -13.98 13.40
N GLN A 83 0.99 -14.21 14.55
CA GLN A 83 -0.03 -13.31 15.09
C GLN A 83 0.55 -11.91 15.36
N LYS A 84 1.75 -11.82 15.94
CA LYS A 84 2.46 -10.55 16.15
C LYS A 84 2.82 -9.87 14.83
N GLN A 85 3.27 -10.63 13.84
CA GLN A 85 3.56 -10.09 12.50
C GLN A 85 2.30 -9.52 11.83
N LEU A 86 1.17 -10.23 11.90
CA LEU A 86 -0.11 -9.73 11.38
C LEU A 86 -0.58 -8.48 12.12
N GLN A 87 -0.44 -8.44 13.45
CA GLN A 87 -0.78 -7.26 14.25
C GLN A 87 0.06 -6.05 13.83
N GLN A 88 1.37 -6.23 13.69
CA GLN A 88 2.28 -5.17 13.21
C GLN A 88 1.94 -4.71 11.79
N ALA A 89 1.61 -5.64 10.90
CA ALA A 89 1.16 -5.31 9.55
C ALA A 89 -0.13 -4.48 9.57
N LEU A 90 -1.12 -4.86 10.39
CA LEU A 90 -2.37 -4.13 10.56
C LEU A 90 -2.13 -2.72 11.11
N ASP A 91 -1.26 -2.58 12.12
CA ASP A 91 -0.95 -1.27 12.69
C ASP A 91 -0.23 -0.39 11.66
N ARG A 92 0.67 -0.95 10.86
CA ARG A 92 1.32 -0.23 9.77
C ARG A 92 0.34 0.17 8.67
N ILE A 93 -0.64 -0.68 8.34
CA ILE A 93 -1.72 -0.35 7.39
C ILE A 93 -2.56 0.82 7.91
N LYS A 94 -2.90 0.86 9.19
CA LYS A 94 -3.63 2.00 9.78
C LYS A 94 -2.83 3.30 9.67
N GLU A 95 -1.52 3.25 9.94
CA GLU A 95 -0.63 4.40 9.75
C GLU A 95 -0.63 4.86 8.29
N MET A 96 -0.46 3.92 7.35
CA MET A 96 -0.50 4.22 5.91
C MET A 96 -1.84 4.80 5.48
N MET A 97 -2.97 4.31 6.01
CA MET A 97 -4.30 4.87 5.74
C MET A 97 -4.40 6.33 6.20
N ASN A 98 -3.89 6.66 7.39
CA ASN A 98 -3.88 8.04 7.89
C ASN A 98 -2.99 8.94 7.01
N GLU A 99 -1.88 8.42 6.49
CA GLU A 99 -1.03 9.14 5.54
C GLU A 99 -1.73 9.36 4.20
N ILE A 100 -2.41 8.34 3.67
CA ILE A 100 -3.19 8.42 2.42
C ILE A 100 -4.28 9.47 2.55
N ASP A 101 -5.00 9.50 3.68
CA ASP A 101 -6.07 10.47 3.94
C ASP A 101 -5.51 11.91 3.91
N ARG A 102 -4.39 12.16 4.60
CA ARG A 102 -3.69 13.45 4.58
C ARG A 102 -3.21 13.86 3.18
N GLU A 103 -2.62 12.93 2.43
CA GLU A 103 -2.16 13.21 1.07
C GLU A 103 -3.32 13.47 0.11
N THR A 104 -4.44 12.74 0.28
CA THR A 104 -5.66 12.94 -0.49
C THR A 104 -6.26 14.32 -0.20
N ASP A 105 -6.33 14.73 1.06
CA ASP A 105 -6.75 16.07 1.47
C ASP A 105 -5.87 17.16 0.84
N ASN A 106 -4.55 16.96 0.81
CA ASN A 106 -3.62 17.89 0.17
C ASN A 106 -3.90 18.03 -1.33
N ILE A 107 -4.16 16.90 -2.02
CA ILE A 107 -4.54 16.90 -3.45
C ILE A 107 -5.85 17.65 -3.66
N GLN A 108 -6.86 17.41 -2.81
CA GLN A 108 -8.16 18.07 -2.92
C GLN A 108 -8.06 19.57 -2.68
N ARG A 109 -7.36 20.01 -1.62
CA ARG A 109 -7.15 21.44 -1.33
C ARG A 109 -6.37 22.16 -2.43
N SER A 110 -5.41 21.48 -3.06
CA SER A 110 -4.68 22.01 -4.22
C SER A 110 -5.58 22.27 -5.43
N ARG A 111 -6.72 21.57 -5.56
CA ARG A 111 -7.70 21.78 -6.64
C ARG A 111 -8.70 22.91 -6.35
N THR A 112 -9.00 23.20 -5.08
CA THR A 112 -9.99 24.23 -4.69
C THR A 112 -9.42 25.63 -4.47
N ASN A 113 -8.09 25.82 -4.49
CA ASN A 113 -7.46 27.16 -4.39
C ASN A 113 -7.41 27.87 -5.76
N TRP A 114 -8.56 28.03 -6.41
CA TRP A 114 -8.75 28.86 -7.61
C TRP A 114 -9.86 29.88 -7.37
#